data_AF-A0A955IWP8-F1
#
_entry.id   AF-A0A955IWP8-F1
#
_cell.length_a   1.000
_cell.length_b   1.000
_cell.length_c   1.000
_cell.angle_alpha   90.00
_cell.angle_beta   90.00
_cell.angle_gamma   90.00
#
_symmetry.space_group_name_H-M   'P 1'
#
loop_
_entity.id
_entity.type
_entity.pdbx_description
1 polymer ?
#
loop_
_entity_poly.entity_id
_entity_poly.type
_entity_poly.pdbx_seq_one_letter_code
_entity_poly.pdbx_strand_id
1 'polypeptide(L)'
;MHWILEHPIIVGLIAALLFELLTIILRFGFKMTSPTHTRPIARVTRGFRVHHGYPGIGLLAAVPIMPMPALLVSFVLIVGIMLFLSDLIHHAVVLPIFAGHHEFDIKYPGHP
;
A
#
# COMPACT_ATOMS: atom_id res chain seq x y z
N MET A 1 -20.14 11.95 -8.14
CA MET A 1 -19.86 11.31 -6.84
C MET A 1 -20.57 9.95 -6.71
N HIS A 2 -21.84 9.83 -7.13
CA HIS A 2 -22.60 8.57 -7.11
C HIS A 2 -21.88 7.37 -7.77
N TRP A 3 -21.42 7.52 -9.01
CA TRP A 3 -20.77 6.43 -9.76
C TRP A 3 -19.52 5.84 -9.07
N ILE A 4 -18.73 6.69 -8.42
CA ILE A 4 -17.51 6.26 -7.69
C ILE A 4 -17.87 5.28 -6.57
N LEU A 5 -18.99 5.54 -5.90
CA LEU A 5 -19.46 4.76 -4.76
C LEU A 5 -20.22 3.50 -5.20
N GLU A 6 -20.76 3.51 -6.43
CA GLU A 6 -21.45 2.37 -7.04
C GLU A 6 -20.47 1.34 -7.63
N HIS A 7 -19.26 1.77 -7.99
CA HIS A 7 -18.22 0.89 -8.56
C HIS A 7 -16.91 0.93 -7.77
N PRO A 8 -16.92 0.68 -6.45
CA PRO A 8 -15.75 0.84 -5.59
C PRO A 8 -14.58 -0.08 -5.99
N ILE A 9 -14.87 -1.24 -6.58
CA ILE A 9 -13.84 -2.18 -7.05
C ILE A 9 -13.07 -1.59 -8.24
N ILE A 10 -13.77 -1.12 -9.27
CA ILE A 10 -13.14 -0.53 -10.48
C ILE A 10 -12.34 0.71 -10.08
N VAL A 11 -12.93 1.56 -9.24
CA VAL A 11 -12.24 2.75 -8.74
C VAL A 11 -11.01 2.36 -7.92
N GLY A 12 -11.10 1.36 -7.05
CA GLY A 12 -9.96 0.84 -6.28
C GLY A 12 -8.84 0.31 -7.18
N LEU A 13 -9.17 -0.39 -8.27
CA LEU A 13 -8.19 -0.88 -9.25
C LEU A 13 -7.48 0.27 -9.97
N ILE A 14 -8.23 1.27 -10.44
CA ILE A 14 -7.65 2.47 -11.07
C ILE A 14 -6.77 3.21 -10.06
N ALA A 15 -7.26 3.38 -8.82
CA ALA A 15 -6.51 4.01 -7.75
C ALA A 15 -5.21 3.25 -7.43
N ALA A 16 -5.22 1.92 -7.43
CA ALA A 16 -4.01 1.10 -7.24
C ALA A 16 -2.95 1.40 -8.31
N LEU A 17 -3.34 1.50 -9.58
CA LEU A 17 -2.42 1.83 -10.67
C LEU A 17 -1.86 3.25 -10.56
N LEU A 18 -2.70 4.23 -10.18
CA LEU A 18 -2.27 5.60 -9.97
C LEU A 18 -1.33 5.73 -8.76
N PHE A 19 -1.64 5.01 -7.67
CA PHE A 19 -0.80 4.97 -6.48
C PHE A 19 0.54 4.29 -6.77
N GLU A 20 0.53 3.22 -7.56
CA GLU A 20 1.76 2.56 -8.01
C GLU A 20 2.60 3.45 -8.94
N LEU A 21 1.97 4.20 -9.83
CA LEU A 21 2.71 5.19 -10.61
C LEU A 21 3.42 6.21 -9.70
N LEU A 22 2.74 6.66 -8.64
CA LEU A 22 3.34 7.51 -7.63
C LEU A 22 4.50 6.81 -6.89
N THR A 23 4.35 5.55 -6.48
CA THR A 23 5.43 4.80 -5.80
C THR A 23 6.65 4.64 -6.72
N ILE A 24 6.45 4.36 -8.01
CA ILE A 24 7.51 4.31 -9.04
C ILE A 24 8.22 5.66 -9.14
N ILE A 25 7.48 6.77 -9.25
CA ILE A 25 8.06 8.12 -9.36
C ILE A 25 8.90 8.44 -8.12
N LEU A 26 8.37 8.20 -6.92
CA LEU A 26 9.11 8.43 -5.68
C LEU A 26 10.34 7.53 -5.57
N ARG A 27 10.20 6.27 -5.94
CA ARG A 27 11.26 5.27 -5.84
C ARG A 27 12.40 5.54 -6.82
N PHE A 28 12.10 5.70 -8.10
CA PHE A 28 13.12 5.77 -9.15
C PHE A 28 13.40 7.19 -9.62
N GLY A 29 12.41 8.09 -9.57
CA GLY A 29 12.59 9.51 -9.88
C GLY A 29 13.30 10.25 -8.75
N PHE A 30 12.82 10.09 -7.50
CA PHE A 30 13.39 10.76 -6.33
C PHE A 30 14.38 9.89 -5.53
N LYS A 31 14.63 8.65 -5.97
CA LYS A 31 15.57 7.71 -5.32
C LYS A 31 15.22 7.45 -3.84
N MET A 32 13.94 7.53 -3.48
CA MET A 32 13.50 7.28 -2.11
C MET A 32 13.54 5.78 -1.80
N THR A 33 14.23 5.42 -0.74
CA THR A 33 14.26 4.05 -0.22
C THR A 33 13.74 4.01 1.22
N SER A 34 12.95 2.99 1.52
CA SER A 34 12.33 2.84 2.85
C SER A 34 13.38 2.80 3.99
N PRO A 35 14.50 2.06 3.90
CA PRO A 35 15.48 2.01 5.01
C PRO A 35 16.11 3.36 5.37
N THR A 36 16.15 4.31 4.44
CA THR A 36 16.77 5.63 4.66
C THR A 36 15.73 6.68 5.03
N HIS A 37 14.61 6.75 4.32
CA HIS A 37 13.63 7.83 4.46
C HIS A 37 12.57 7.57 5.54
N THR A 38 12.32 6.30 5.89
CA THR A 38 11.33 5.94 6.92
C THR A 38 11.95 5.48 8.24
N ARG A 39 13.28 5.62 8.39
CA ARG A 39 14.00 5.23 9.60
C ARG A 39 13.47 5.86 10.91
N PRO A 40 12.98 7.12 10.93
CA PRO A 40 12.37 7.66 12.15
C PRO A 40 11.15 6.87 12.63
N ILE A 41 10.40 6.26 11.71
CA ILE A 41 9.22 5.44 12.02
C ILE A 41 9.62 4.15 12.73
N ALA A 42 10.82 3.62 12.45
CA ALA A 42 11.33 2.39 13.05
C ALA A 42 11.28 2.41 14.59
N ARG A 43 11.50 3.57 15.23
CA ARG A 43 11.41 3.70 16.70
C ARG A 43 10.00 3.46 17.22
N VAL A 44 9.01 3.95 16.49
CA VAL A 44 7.59 3.87 16.86
C VAL A 44 7.04 2.46 16.58
N THR A 45 7.54 1.82 15.52
CA THR A 45 7.16 0.46 15.13
C THR A 45 8.04 -0.63 15.73
N ARG A 46 8.95 -0.29 16.66
CA ARG A 46 9.90 -1.23 17.30
C ARG A 46 10.71 -2.04 16.27
N GLY A 47 11.15 -1.38 15.21
CA GLY A 47 11.96 -1.96 14.14
C GLY A 47 11.16 -2.68 13.06
N PHE A 48 9.83 -2.81 13.16
CA PHE A 48 9.02 -3.38 12.09
C PHE A 48 8.83 -2.38 10.95
N ARG A 49 9.01 -2.84 9.71
CA ARG A 49 8.68 -2.06 8.52
C ARG A 49 7.19 -2.17 8.26
N VAL A 50 6.56 -1.04 7.90
CA VAL A 50 5.15 -1.01 7.54
C VAL A 50 5.08 -0.90 6.02
N HIS A 51 4.67 -2.00 5.39
CA HIS A 51 4.27 -2.04 4.00
C HIS A 51 2.84 -1.51 3.91
N HIS A 52 2.52 -0.72 2.90
CA HIS A 52 1.16 -0.22 2.76
C HIS A 52 0.17 -1.33 2.41
N GLY A 53 0.66 -2.49 1.97
CA GLY A 53 -0.11 -3.71 1.86
C GLY A 53 -0.73 -4.17 3.18
N TYR A 54 -0.10 -3.91 4.33
CA TYR A 54 -0.61 -4.33 5.64
C TYR A 54 -1.92 -3.62 6.03
N PRO A 55 -2.01 -2.27 6.06
CA PRO A 55 -3.29 -1.61 6.26
C PRO A 55 -4.27 -1.89 5.12
N GLY A 56 -3.82 -2.11 3.89
CA GLY A 56 -4.69 -2.54 2.78
C GLY A 56 -5.45 -3.84 3.10
N ILE A 57 -4.74 -4.89 3.53
CA ILE A 57 -5.35 -6.16 3.94
C ILE A 57 -6.29 -5.95 5.14
N GLY A 58 -5.87 -5.17 6.14
CA GLY A 58 -6.70 -4.88 7.32
C GLY A 58 -8.02 -4.21 6.96
N LEU A 59 -8.01 -3.25 6.04
CA LEU A 59 -9.21 -2.58 5.54
C LEU A 59 -10.12 -3.53 4.78
N LEU A 60 -9.57 -4.35 3.88
CA LEU A 60 -10.35 -5.34 3.13
C LEU A 60 -10.98 -6.39 4.05
N ALA A 61 -10.25 -6.84 5.06
CA ALA A 61 -10.75 -7.79 6.05
C ALA A 61 -11.84 -7.18 6.95
N ALA A 62 -11.84 -5.86 7.17
CA ALA A 62 -12.84 -5.17 7.97
C ALA A 62 -14.23 -5.12 7.31
N VAL A 63 -14.29 -5.08 5.97
CA VAL A 63 -15.55 -4.98 5.20
C VAL A 63 -16.58 -6.06 5.56
N PRO A 64 -16.25 -7.37 5.57
CA PRO A 64 -17.23 -8.41 5.90
C PRO A 64 -17.55 -8.55 7.39
N ILE A 65 -16.78 -7.93 8.30
CA ILE A 65 -16.89 -8.18 9.75
C ILE A 65 -17.41 -7.00 10.57
N MET A 66 -17.35 -5.77 10.02
CA MET A 66 -17.81 -4.57 10.72
C MET A 66 -19.06 -4.01 10.05
N PRO A 67 -20.15 -3.76 10.80
CA PRO A 67 -21.31 -3.06 10.25
C PRO A 67 -20.92 -1.61 9.95
N MET A 68 -21.03 -1.22 8.67
CA MET A 68 -20.64 0.10 8.19
C MET A 68 -21.71 0.66 7.24
N PRO A 69 -21.92 1.99 7.21
CA PRO A 69 -22.73 2.63 6.17
C PRO A 69 -22.18 2.34 4.78
N ALA A 70 -23.05 2.22 3.77
CA ALA A 70 -22.65 1.88 2.39
C ALA A 70 -21.54 2.79 1.82
N LEU A 71 -21.62 4.09 2.13
CA LEU A 71 -20.58 5.07 1.76
C LEU A 71 -19.20 4.68 2.30
N LEU A 72 -19.15 4.28 3.57
CA LEU A 72 -17.90 3.89 4.23
C LEU A 72 -17.38 2.56 3.68
N VAL A 73 -18.28 1.60 3.39
CA VAL A 73 -17.89 0.34 2.72
C VAL A 73 -17.22 0.61 1.38
N SER A 74 -17.81 1.45 0.52
CA SER A 74 -17.24 1.80 -0.78
C SER A 74 -15.87 2.47 -0.62
N PHE A 75 -15.73 3.40 0.33
CA PHE A 75 -14.46 4.05 0.61
C PHE A 75 -13.39 3.07 1.11
N VAL A 76 -13.72 2.22 2.08
CA VAL A 76 -12.82 1.19 2.64
C VAL A 76 -12.39 0.21 1.56
N LEU A 77 -13.29 -0.21 0.66
CA LEU A 77 -12.95 -1.06 -0.49
C LEU A 77 -11.97 -0.36 -1.44
N ILE A 78 -12.24 0.89 -1.82
CA ILE A 78 -11.36 1.65 -2.73
C ILE A 78 -9.96 1.77 -2.14
N VAL A 79 -9.85 2.23 -0.89
CA VAL A 79 -8.57 2.44 -0.22
C VAL A 79 -7.86 1.10 0.04
N GLY A 80 -8.59 0.07 0.47
CA GLY A 80 -8.06 -1.26 0.72
C GLY A 80 -7.46 -1.89 -0.54
N ILE A 81 -8.20 -1.87 -1.66
CA ILE A 81 -7.73 -2.38 -2.95
C ILE A 81 -6.52 -1.58 -3.43
N MET A 82 -6.59 -0.25 -3.37
CA MET A 82 -5.50 0.65 -3.77
C MET A 82 -4.20 0.31 -3.06
N LEU A 83 -4.23 0.27 -1.71
CA LEU A 83 -3.04 0.05 -0.90
C LEU A 83 -2.49 -1.36 -1.05
N PHE A 84 -3.36 -2.38 -1.04
CA PHE A 84 -2.94 -3.77 -1.13
C PHE A 84 -2.35 -4.10 -2.50
N LEU A 85 -3.06 -3.77 -3.58
CA LEU A 85 -2.61 -4.14 -4.92
C LEU A 85 -1.40 -3.34 -5.37
N SER A 86 -1.31 -2.05 -5.03
CA SER A 86 -0.08 -1.31 -5.31
C SER A 86 1.12 -1.92 -4.58
N ASP A 87 0.98 -2.31 -3.30
CA ASP A 87 2.11 -2.90 -2.55
C ASP A 87 2.57 -4.21 -3.19
N LEU A 88 1.59 -5.05 -3.54
CA LEU A 88 1.83 -6.33 -4.19
C LEU A 88 2.51 -6.14 -5.55
N ILE A 89 2.00 -5.23 -6.40
CA ILE A 89 2.60 -4.94 -7.70
C ILE A 89 4.01 -4.38 -7.52
N HIS A 90 4.22 -3.46 -6.58
CA HIS A 90 5.51 -2.84 -6.34
C HIS A 90 6.57 -3.89 -5.98
N HIS A 91 6.27 -4.73 -4.99
CA HIS A 91 7.21 -5.70 -4.46
C HIS A 91 7.32 -6.97 -5.31
N ALA A 92 6.25 -7.40 -5.98
CA ALA A 92 6.25 -8.64 -6.77
C ALA A 92 6.60 -8.45 -8.26
N VAL A 93 6.42 -7.24 -8.81
CA VAL A 93 6.62 -6.97 -10.24
C VAL A 93 7.64 -5.86 -10.46
N VAL A 94 7.39 -4.67 -9.93
CA VAL A 94 8.19 -3.47 -10.27
C VAL A 94 9.61 -3.57 -9.73
N LEU A 95 9.79 -3.77 -8.43
CA LEU A 95 11.12 -3.86 -7.81
C LEU A 95 11.95 -5.02 -8.39
N PRO A 96 11.41 -6.22 -8.62
CA PRO A 96 12.14 -7.29 -9.30
C PRO A 96 12.64 -6.90 -10.69
N ILE A 97 11.80 -6.25 -11.50
CA ILE A 97 12.16 -5.86 -12.88
C ILE A 97 13.20 -4.74 -12.90
N PHE A 98 13.04 -3.71 -12.06
CA PHE A 98 13.85 -2.49 -12.15
C PHE A 98 15.00 -2.42 -11.14
N ALA A 99 14.91 -3.14 -10.02
CA ALA A 99 15.93 -3.16 -8.95
C ALA A 99 16.58 -4.54 -8.76
N GLY A 100 16.05 -5.61 -9.36
CA GLY A 100 16.61 -6.95 -9.28
C GLY A 100 16.33 -7.70 -7.96
N HIS A 101 15.47 -7.16 -7.09
CA HIS A 101 15.08 -7.78 -5.82
C HIS A 101 13.71 -7.27 -5.35
N HIS A 102 13.04 -7.98 -4.44
CA HIS A 102 11.67 -7.64 -4.00
C HIS A 102 11.59 -6.58 -2.88
N GLU A 103 12.64 -6.36 -2.08
CA GLU A 103 12.66 -5.51 -0.87
C GLU A 103 11.50 -5.70 0.13
N PHE A 104 11.05 -6.94 0.30
CA PHE A 104 9.99 -7.27 1.25
C PHE A 104 10.56 -7.60 2.64
N ASP A 105 11.33 -6.68 3.24
CA ASP A 105 11.92 -6.90 4.56
C ASP A 105 10.94 -6.55 5.67
N ILE A 106 10.71 -7.48 6.60
CA ILE A 106 9.80 -7.30 7.73
C ILE A 106 10.37 -6.29 8.76
N LYS A 107 11.70 -6.16 8.85
CA LYS A 107 12.37 -5.32 9.84
C LYS A 107 13.36 -4.34 9.21
N TYR A 108 13.57 -3.20 9.87
CA TYR A 108 14.62 -2.27 9.50
C TYR A 108 16.00 -2.89 9.78
N PRO A 109 16.94 -2.85 8.82
CA PRO A 109 18.29 -3.35 9.05
C PRO A 109 19.00 -2.53 10.13
N GLY A 110 19.64 -3.23 11.08
CA GLY A 110 20.41 -2.61 12.16
C GLY A 110 19.57 -1.89 13.21
N HIS A 111 18.27 -2.16 13.31
CA HIS A 111 17.48 -1.77 14.47
C HIS A 111 17.75 -2.77 15.63
N PRO A 112 18.10 -2.30 16.84
CA PRO A 112 18.32 -3.17 18.00
C PRO A 112 17.06 -3.90 18.46
#